data_AF-A0A6A5GCY0-F1
#
_entry.id   AF-A0A6A5GCY0-F1
#
_cell.length_a   1.000
_cell.length_b   1.000
_cell.length_c   1.000
_cell.angle_alpha   90.00
_cell.angle_beta   90.00
_cell.angle_gamma   90.00
#
_symmetry.space_group_name_H-M   'P 1'
#
loop_
_entity.id
_entity.type
_entity.pdbx_description
1 polymer ?
#
loop_
_entity_poly.entity_id
_entity_poly.type
_entity_poly.pdbx_seq_one_letter_code
_entity_poly.pdbx_strand_id
1 'polypeptide(L)'
;MWFYIGCIVYYLFIKPSCIISARTRQYQIHFFCGIVVQTVVPLILIVLTYSILIAAILTDGVTQGLINMCIVTVGVHGLVESLVIILIHGAYRRAVLSFFCKIKYLKNSRTSAGIRNVEAGVSAWTTQ
;
A
#
# COMPACT_ATOMS: atom_id res chain seq x y z
N MET A 1 6.44 -24.41 9.45
CA MET A 1 6.30 -22.94 9.31
C MET A 1 6.79 -22.18 10.55
N TRP A 2 6.37 -22.56 11.76
CA TRP A 2 6.83 -21.92 13.01
C TRP A 2 8.35 -21.92 13.24
N PHE A 3 9.03 -23.03 12.93
CA PHE A 3 10.49 -23.13 12.98
C PHE A 3 11.18 -22.12 12.05
N TYR A 4 10.67 -21.94 10.83
CA TYR A 4 11.21 -21.01 9.85
C TYR A 4 11.04 -19.54 10.29
N ILE A 5 9.89 -19.19 10.86
CA ILE A 5 9.65 -17.87 11.45
C ILE A 5 10.58 -17.63 12.64
N GLY A 6 10.78 -18.64 13.50
CA GLY A 6 11.73 -18.58 14.61
C GLY A 6 13.17 -18.34 14.13
N CYS A 7 13.60 -19.04 13.07
CA CYS A 7 14.91 -18.83 12.46
C CYS A 7 15.06 -17.42 11.88
N ILE A 8 14.05 -16.90 11.18
CA ILE A 8 14.07 -15.52 10.65
C ILE A 8 14.20 -14.53 11.80
N VAL A 9 13.38 -14.63 12.84
CA VAL A 9 13.44 -13.72 13.98
C VAL A 9 14.79 -13.82 14.70
N TYR A 10 15.30 -15.03 14.91
CA TYR A 10 16.59 -15.26 15.56
C TYR A 10 17.77 -14.68 14.77
N TYR A 11 17.84 -14.92 13.46
CA TYR A 11 18.90 -14.38 12.61
C TYR A 11 18.76 -12.86 12.38
N LEU A 12 17.54 -12.32 12.37
CA LEU A 12 17.29 -10.89 12.15
C LEU A 12 17.54 -10.06 13.42
N PHE A 13 17.14 -10.55 14.61
CA PHE A 13 17.21 -9.80 15.88
C PHE A 13 18.39 -10.16 16.79
N ILE A 14 18.83 -11.42 16.83
CA ILE A 14 19.84 -11.89 17.80
C ILE A 14 21.25 -11.99 17.19
N LYS A 15 21.40 -12.54 15.97
CA LYS A 15 22.74 -12.74 15.38
C LYS A 15 23.26 -11.45 14.72
N PRO A 16 24.43 -10.93 15.12
CA PRO A 16 25.14 -9.96 14.29
C PRO A 16 25.61 -10.66 13.02
N SER A 17 25.05 -10.27 11.88
CA SER A 17 25.49 -10.76 10.57
C SER A 17 26.78 -10.03 10.19
N CYS A 18 27.87 -10.78 9.96
CA CYS A 18 29.11 -10.24 9.41
C CYS A 18 28.94 -9.73 7.95
N ILE A 19 27.87 -10.19 7.28
CA ILE A 19 27.62 -9.98 5.85
C ILE A 19 26.74 -8.74 5.62
N ILE A 20 25.90 -8.36 6.59
CA ILE A 20 24.91 -7.29 6.44
C ILE A 20 25.27 -6.11 7.35
N SER A 21 25.40 -4.93 6.75
CA SER A 21 25.65 -3.69 7.49
C SER A 21 24.53 -3.38 8.50
N ALA A 22 24.86 -2.69 9.59
CA ALA A 22 23.89 -2.28 10.60
C ALA A 22 22.72 -1.47 10.01
N ARG A 23 22.98 -0.64 9.00
CA ARG A 23 21.95 0.14 8.30
C ARG A 23 20.97 -0.76 7.54
N THR A 24 21.47 -1.71 6.76
CA THR A 24 20.63 -2.64 5.98
C THR A 24 19.77 -3.51 6.90
N ARG A 25 20.33 -3.96 8.02
CA ARG A 25 19.61 -4.77 9.02
C ARG A 25 18.42 -4.01 9.63
N GLN A 26 18.58 -2.73 9.95
CA GLN A 26 17.48 -1.88 10.46
C GLN A 26 16.32 -1.79 9.46
N TYR A 27 16.61 -1.65 8.16
CA TYR A 27 15.58 -1.66 7.13
C TYR A 27 14.85 -3.00 7.05
N GLN A 28 15.56 -4.12 7.14
CA GLN A 28 14.95 -5.45 7.12
C GLN A 28 14.04 -5.70 8.33
N ILE A 29 14.44 -5.24 9.53
CA ILE A 29 13.60 -5.31 10.74
C ILE A 29 12.31 -4.51 10.56
N HIS A 30 12.43 -3.28 10.07
CA HIS A 30 11.26 -2.41 9.86
C HIS A 30 10.33 -2.96 8.76
N PHE A 31 10.91 -3.56 7.72
CA PHE A 31 10.16 -4.24 6.65
C PHE A 31 9.42 -5.48 7.18
N PHE A 32 10.08 -6.30 8.00
CA PHE A 32 9.48 -7.48 8.62
C PHE A 32 8.34 -7.12 9.57
N CYS A 33 8.55 -6.12 10.43
CA CYS A 33 7.48 -5.60 11.30
C CYS A 33 6.29 -5.09 10.48
N GLY A 34 6.56 -4.38 9.39
CA GLY A 34 5.53 -3.93 8.46
C GLY A 34 4.72 -5.09 7.87
N ILE A 35 5.39 -6.17 7.43
CA ILE A 35 4.71 -7.39 6.93
C ILE A 35 3.83 -7.99 8.02
N VAL A 36 4.35 -8.16 9.24
CA VAL A 36 3.58 -8.76 10.34
C VAL A 36 2.31 -7.95 10.63
N VAL A 37 2.42 -6.63 10.77
CA VAL A 37 1.26 -5.75 11.03
C VAL A 37 0.27 -5.81 9.87
N GLN A 38 0.77 -5.72 8.65
CA GLN A 38 -0.05 -5.72 7.44
C GLN A 38 -0.64 -7.10 7.11
N THR A 39 -0.14 -8.21 7.65
CA THR A 39 -0.81 -9.52 7.54
C THR A 39 -1.86 -9.71 8.64
N VAL A 40 -1.60 -9.21 9.85
CA VAL A 40 -2.53 -9.35 10.98
C VAL A 40 -3.79 -8.50 10.78
N VAL A 41 -3.67 -7.26 10.30
CA VAL A 41 -4.81 -6.35 10.12
C VAL A 41 -5.86 -6.90 9.14
N PRO A 42 -5.51 -7.34 7.92
CA PRO A 42 -6.46 -7.94 6.98
C PRO A 42 -6.98 -9.29 7.48
N LEU A 43 -6.16 -10.09 8.18
CA LEU A 43 -6.63 -11.35 8.77
C LEU A 43 -7.77 -11.13 9.76
N ILE A 44 -7.64 -10.15 10.65
CA ILE A 44 -8.70 -9.83 11.63
C ILE A 44 -10.00 -9.42 10.91
N LEU A 45 -9.90 -8.61 9.86
CA LEU A 45 -11.08 -8.19 9.08
C LEU A 45 -11.80 -9.35 8.40
N ILE A 46 -11.05 -10.31 7.82
CA ILE A 46 -11.64 -11.53 7.23
C ILE A 46 -12.30 -12.39 8.31
N VAL A 47 -11.59 -12.63 9.42
CA VAL A 47 -12.11 -13.45 10.52
C VAL A 47 -13.40 -12.86 11.08
N LEU A 48 -13.44 -11.54 11.28
CA LEU A 48 -14.64 -10.84 11.74
C LEU A 48 -15.81 -11.00 10.75
N THR A 49 -15.56 -10.78 9.46
CA THR A 49 -16.58 -10.88 8.41
C THR A 49 -17.18 -12.29 8.34
N TYR A 50 -16.33 -13.32 8.39
CA TYR A 50 -16.78 -14.71 8.41
C TYR A 50 -17.55 -15.06 9.70
N SER A 51 -17.10 -14.55 10.85
CA SER A 51 -17.76 -14.82 12.13
C SER A 51 -19.18 -14.26 12.17
N ILE A 52 -19.37 -13.05 11.63
CA ILE A 52 -20.71 -12.43 11.51
C ILE A 52 -21.61 -13.26 10.59
N LEU A 53 -21.08 -13.71 9.45
CA LEU A 53 -21.83 -14.52 8.50
C LEU A 53 -22.24 -15.87 9.10
N ILE A 54 -21.32 -16.56 9.79
CA ILE A 54 -21.60 -17.83 10.47
C ILE A 54 -22.66 -17.64 11.56
N ALA A 55 -22.54 -16.60 12.38
CA ALA A 55 -23.52 -16.31 13.42
C ALA A 55 -24.92 -16.08 12.81
N ALA A 56 -25.01 -15.32 11.71
CA ALA A 56 -26.29 -15.09 11.02
C ALA A 56 -26.89 -16.36 10.42
N ILE A 57 -26.06 -17.29 9.92
CA ILE A 57 -26.53 -18.60 9.44
C ILE A 57 -27.10 -19.42 10.61
N LEU A 58 -26.42 -19.44 11.76
CA LEU A 58 -26.86 -20.21 12.92
C LEU A 58 -28.15 -19.67 13.56
N THR A 59 -28.44 -18.38 13.40
CA THR A 59 -29.66 -17.75 13.92
C THR A 59 -30.77 -17.57 12.88
N ASP A 60 -30.64 -18.18 11.69
CA ASP A 60 -31.54 -17.97 10.54
C ASP A 60 -31.76 -16.47 10.18
N GLY A 61 -30.77 -15.63 10.50
CA GLY A 61 -30.78 -14.17 10.31
C GLY A 61 -30.16 -13.70 9.00
N VAL A 62 -29.96 -14.61 8.04
CA VAL A 62 -29.32 -14.29 6.76
C VAL A 62 -30.27 -13.43 5.93
N THR A 63 -29.90 -12.16 5.74
CA THR A 63 -30.62 -11.23 4.88
C THR A 63 -29.82 -10.91 3.63
N GLN A 64 -30.50 -10.52 2.55
CA GLN A 64 -29.83 -10.11 1.32
C GLN A 64 -28.94 -8.88 1.53
N GLY A 65 -29.33 -7.98 2.44
CA GLY A 65 -28.50 -6.84 2.86
C GLY A 65 -27.18 -7.29 3.52
N LEU A 66 -27.23 -8.29 4.41
CA LEU A 66 -26.05 -8.84 5.06
C LEU A 66 -25.07 -9.46 4.05
N ILE A 67 -25.57 -10.30 3.15
CA ILE A 67 -24.74 -10.95 2.12
C ILE A 67 -24.08 -9.90 1.21
N ASN A 68 -24.83 -8.89 0.77
CA ASN A 68 -24.30 -7.82 -0.06
C ASN A 68 -23.18 -7.04 0.67
N MET A 69 -23.35 -6.75 1.95
CA MET A 69 -22.32 -6.08 2.76
C MET A 69 -21.08 -6.97 2.95
N CYS A 70 -21.24 -8.28 3.16
CA CYS A 70 -20.12 -9.21 3.24
C CYS A 70 -19.32 -9.26 1.92
N ILE A 71 -19.99 -9.34 0.77
CA ILE A 71 -19.35 -9.37 -0.55
C ILE A 71 -18.57 -8.08 -0.80
N VAL A 72 -19.16 -6.91 -0.51
CA VAL A 72 -18.47 -5.61 -0.62
C VAL A 72 -17.26 -5.56 0.32
N THR A 73 -17.41 -6.02 1.57
CA THR A 73 -16.32 -6.03 2.56
C THR A 73 -15.14 -6.90 2.08
N VAL A 74 -15.42 -8.10 1.55
CA VAL A 74 -14.39 -8.98 0.97
C VAL A 74 -13.76 -8.36 -0.27
N GLY A 75 -14.53 -7.69 -1.13
CA GLY A 75 -14.00 -7.00 -2.30
C GLY A 75 -13.07 -5.83 -1.96
N VAL A 76 -13.42 -5.05 -0.95
CA VAL A 76 -12.62 -3.89 -0.50
C VAL A 76 -11.40 -4.32 0.32
N HIS A 77 -11.44 -5.50 0.96
CA HIS A 77 -10.35 -6.03 1.78
C HIS A 77 -8.99 -6.06 1.07
N GLY A 78 -8.93 -6.55 -0.18
CA GLY A 78 -7.68 -6.60 -0.94
C GLY A 78 -7.12 -5.21 -1.29
N LEU A 79 -7.99 -4.20 -1.45
CA LEU A 79 -7.58 -2.81 -1.63
C LEU A 79 -7.00 -2.25 -0.34
N VAL A 80 -7.64 -2.53 0.81
CA VAL A 80 -7.17 -2.10 2.13
C VAL A 80 -5.81 -2.72 2.43
N GLU A 81 -5.61 -4.01 2.17
CA GLU A 81 -4.31 -4.66 2.35
C GLU A 81 -3.20 -3.97 1.53
N SER A 82 -3.49 -3.69 0.26
CA SER A 82 -2.56 -3.01 -0.64
C SER A 82 -2.20 -1.60 -0.16
N LEU A 83 -3.18 -0.84 0.31
CA LEU A 83 -2.97 0.50 0.86
C LEU A 83 -2.14 0.45 2.15
N VAL A 84 -2.39 -0.52 3.03
CA VAL A 84 -1.66 -0.69 4.29
C VAL A 84 -0.17 -0.95 4.02
N ILE A 85 0.19 -1.78 3.03
CA ILE A 85 1.60 -1.98 2.61
C ILE A 85 2.25 -0.64 2.30
N ILE A 86 1.59 0.13 1.42
CA ILE A 86 2.14 1.36 0.87
C ILE A 86 2.34 2.40 1.99
N LEU A 87 1.43 2.45 2.96
CA LEU A 87 1.44 3.41 4.06
C LEU A 87 2.41 3.05 5.19
N ILE A 88 2.54 1.77 5.53
CA ILE A 88 3.40 1.30 6.64
C ILE A 88 4.86 1.25 6.20
N HIS A 89 5.14 0.81 4.97
CA HIS A 89 6.51 0.62 4.51
C HIS A 89 7.11 1.94 4.03
N GLY A 90 7.97 2.53 4.86
CA GLY A 90 8.63 3.81 4.57
C GLY A 90 9.39 3.86 3.23
N ALA A 91 9.93 2.74 2.75
CA ALA A 91 10.54 2.63 1.43
C ALA A 91 9.51 2.81 0.30
N TYR A 92 8.33 2.20 0.47
CA TYR A 92 7.20 2.33 -0.46
C TYR A 92 6.66 3.75 -0.48
N ARG A 93 6.46 4.39 0.68
CA ARG A 93 6.02 5.80 0.74
C ARG A 93 6.96 6.73 -0.02
N ARG A 94 8.28 6.55 0.12
CA ARG A 94 9.28 7.37 -0.58
C ARG A 94 9.24 7.15 -2.09
N ALA A 95 9.09 5.91 -2.55
CA ALA A 95 8.96 5.60 -3.97
C ALA A 95 7.65 6.15 -4.57
N VAL A 96 6.54 6.03 -3.85
CA VAL A 96 5.24 6.53 -4.30
C VAL A 96 5.23 8.06 -4.34
N LEU A 97 5.77 8.74 -3.32
CA LEU A 97 5.90 10.19 -3.30
C LEU A 97 6.83 10.71 -4.41
N SER A 98 7.93 10.02 -4.70
CA SER A 98 8.81 10.42 -5.81
C SER A 98 8.11 10.28 -7.17
N PHE A 99 7.30 9.25 -7.35
CA PHE A 99 6.48 9.06 -8.53
C PHE A 99 5.44 10.18 -8.70
N PHE A 100 4.71 10.52 -7.62
CA PHE A 100 3.74 11.62 -7.63
C PHE A 100 4.40 12.99 -7.88
N CYS A 101 5.56 13.26 -7.28
CA CYS A 101 6.34 14.47 -7.56
C CYS A 101 6.74 14.55 -9.03
N LYS A 102 7.20 13.43 -9.62
CA LYS A 102 7.57 13.36 -11.03
C LYS A 102 6.36 13.61 -11.93
N ILE A 103 5.20 13.03 -11.63
CA ILE A 103 3.94 13.28 -12.36
C ILE A 103 3.56 14.76 -12.29
N LYS A 104 3.61 15.37 -11.11
CA LYS A 104 3.30 16.80 -10.92
C LYS A 104 4.24 17.69 -11.73
N TYR A 105 5.53 17.38 -11.71
CA TYR A 105 6.54 18.07 -12.51
C TYR A 105 6.25 17.96 -14.01
N LEU A 106 6.00 16.74 -14.52
CA LEU A 106 5.69 16.51 -15.94
C LEU A 106 4.42 17.25 -16.38
N LYS A 107 3.37 17.26 -15.54
CA LYS A 107 2.14 18.02 -15.81
C LYS A 107 2.44 19.51 -15.94
N ASN A 108 3.21 20.08 -15.01
CA ASN A 108 3.58 21.49 -15.02
C ASN A 108 4.43 21.88 -16.25
N SER A 109 5.38 21.03 -16.64
CA SER A 109 6.22 21.23 -17.82
C SER A 109 5.41 21.19 -19.12
N ARG A 110 4.41 20.30 -19.23
CA ARG A 110 3.50 20.26 -20.40
C ARG A 110 2.64 21.52 -20.48
N THR A 111 2.09 22.00 -19.37
CA THR A 111 1.31 23.24 -19.34
C THR A 111 2.16 24.45 -19.73
N SER A 112 3.38 24.55 -19.18
CA SER A 112 4.31 25.65 -19.50
C SER A 112 4.75 25.63 -20.97
N ALA A 113 4.96 24.44 -21.55
CA ALA A 113 5.24 24.30 -22.99
C ALA A 113 4.03 24.69 -23.87
N GLY A 114 2.81 24.33 -23.45
CA GLY A 114 1.59 24.74 -24.14
C GLY A 114 1.41 26.26 -24.18
N ILE A 115 1.63 26.95 -23.06
CA ILE A 115 1.54 28.41 -22.97
C ILE A 115 2.57 29.08 -23.90
N ARG A 116 3.85 28.65 -23.84
CA ARG A 116 4.90 29.22 -24.71
C ARG A 116 4.60 29.04 -26.20
N ASN A 117 4.01 27.91 -26.61
CA ASN A 117 3.64 27.68 -28.01
C ASN A 117 2.49 28.60 -28.46
N VAL A 118 1.55 28.91 -27.56
CA VAL A 118 0.48 29.88 -27.83
C VAL A 118 1.05 31.29 -27.97
N GLU A 119 1.93 31.71 -27.06
CA GLU A 119 2.59 33.03 -27.11
C GLU A 119 3.43 33.20 -28.37
N ALA A 120 4.21 32.18 -28.75
CA ALA A 120 4.98 32.18 -30.00
C ALA A 120 4.07 32.31 -31.23
N GLY A 121 2.94 31.59 -31.25
CA GLY A 121 1.93 31.73 -32.30
C GLY A 121 1.37 33.14 -32.40
N VAL A 122 0.96 33.75 -31.27
CA VAL A 122 0.43 35.12 -31.23
C VAL A 122 1.47 36.15 -31.71
N SER A 123 2.73 36.03 -31.28
CA SER A 123 3.80 36.93 -31.72
C SER A 123 4.04 36.87 -33.23
N ALA A 124 3.88 35.70 -33.86
CA ALA A 124 4.03 35.55 -35.31
C ALA A 124 2.96 36.31 -36.10
N TRP A 125 1.71 36.35 -35.60
CA TRP A 125 0.60 37.09 -36.24
C TRP A 125 0.72 38.61 -36.08
N THR A 126 1.38 39.11 -35.03
CA THR A 126 1.52 40.57 -34.78
C THR A 126 2.66 41.25 -35.54
N THR A 127 3.52 40.47 -36.22
CA THR A 127 4.65 40.98 -37.02
C THR A 127 4.37 41.03 -38.52
N GLN A 128 3.14 40.72 -38.94
CA GLN A 128 2.61 40.95 -40.29
C GLN A 128 1.82 42.25 -40.33
#